data_AF-A0A960QAH5-F1
#
_entry.id   AF-A0A960QAH5-F1
#
_cell.length_a   1.000
_cell.length_b   1.000
_cell.length_c   1.000
_cell.angle_alpha   90.00
_cell.angle_beta   90.00
_cell.angle_gamma   90.00
#
_symmetry.space_group_name_H-M   'P 1'
#
loop_
_entity.id
_entity.type
_entity.pdbx_description
1 polymer ?
#
loop_
_entity_poly.entity_id
_entity_poly.type
_entity_poly.pdbx_seq_one_letter_code
_entity_poly.pdbx_strand_id
1 'polypeptide(L)'
;MELREPPKSPETAPPDRFLRALAVIQVVLLVVALVAAFALRGAARTAGDPAHTREVAAKLKAAGALDAAAELFEDYLSTSQEPAEARAKIAYSLGTTYLENGQPEEALRWFYEAETLGAGDLSDEVSKKVVHSLELLGRPHAAQAALDARTRLDDSGSEVRRSDADPVVARVGQDEIRRSDVDRALDQMPPQAAQALSTPEHREELLRQLVADRLLWRKAVKLEYDRDPEVERRSTDLLRQLAINRMVEHEVFDKLQIDAADLETFFKAHQDRYTPQPAKDGETPKPPTLDQVRPQVERDYRRFKVQSAYEEMVQQEMQAADVELFPERMKGEAQANG
;
A
#
# COMPACT_ATOMS: atom_id res chain seq x y z
N MET A 1 45.73 -90.79 -13.40
CA MET A 1 45.09 -89.60 -13.98
C MET A 1 43.68 -89.53 -13.44
N GLU A 2 43.48 -88.79 -12.35
CA GLU A 2 42.16 -88.31 -11.94
C GLU A 2 42.37 -86.88 -11.43
N LEU A 3 41.77 -85.94 -12.15
CA LEU A 3 41.70 -84.53 -11.80
C LEU A 3 40.72 -84.39 -10.62
N ARG A 4 41.19 -83.87 -9.48
CA ARG A 4 40.32 -83.32 -8.43
C ARG A 4 40.76 -81.90 -8.13
N GLU A 5 39.81 -80.99 -8.25
CA GLU A 5 39.93 -79.53 -8.16
C GLU A 5 40.52 -79.08 -6.81
N PRO A 6 41.31 -77.98 -6.77
CA PRO A 6 41.69 -77.37 -5.51
C PRO A 6 40.49 -76.67 -4.84
N PRO A 7 40.38 -76.73 -3.49
CA PRO A 7 39.28 -76.14 -2.74
C PRO A 7 39.31 -74.61 -2.77
N LYS A 8 38.11 -74.02 -2.86
CA LYS A 8 37.82 -72.58 -2.90
C LYS A 8 38.40 -71.83 -1.68
N SER A 9 39.03 -70.68 -1.94
CA SER A 9 39.44 -69.72 -0.91
C SER A 9 38.24 -69.25 -0.07
N PRO A 10 38.39 -69.07 1.26
CA PRO A 10 37.33 -68.53 2.08
C PRO A 10 37.08 -67.05 1.72
N GLU A 11 35.82 -66.80 1.40
CA GLU A 11 35.16 -65.54 1.08
C GLU A 11 35.45 -64.49 2.16
N THR A 12 36.16 -63.42 1.78
CA THR A 12 36.40 -62.26 2.64
C THR A 12 35.08 -61.58 2.94
N ALA A 13 34.76 -61.42 4.24
CA ALA A 13 33.58 -60.70 4.71
C ALA A 13 33.44 -59.31 4.05
N PRO A 14 32.22 -58.88 3.67
CA PRO A 14 32.03 -57.57 3.06
C PRO A 14 32.30 -56.44 4.07
N PRO A 15 32.80 -55.28 3.60
CA PRO A 15 33.45 -54.30 4.45
C PRO A 15 32.46 -53.48 5.28
N ASP A 16 32.99 -52.97 6.41
CA ASP A 16 32.56 -52.00 7.43
C ASP A 16 31.73 -50.76 6.98
N ARG A 17 31.35 -50.68 5.70
CA ARG A 17 30.54 -49.61 5.10
C ARG A 17 29.12 -49.55 5.65
N PHE A 18 28.54 -50.72 5.97
CA PHE A 18 27.17 -50.78 6.51
C PHE A 18 27.10 -50.25 7.95
N LEU A 19 28.08 -50.60 8.78
CA LEU A 19 28.22 -50.09 10.15
C LEU A 19 28.52 -48.59 10.18
N ARG A 20 29.38 -48.11 9.27
CA ARG A 20 29.65 -46.67 9.11
C ARG A 20 28.43 -45.90 8.60
N ALA A 21 27.68 -46.45 7.65
CA ALA A 21 26.43 -45.84 7.16
C ALA A 21 25.39 -45.74 8.28
N LEU A 22 25.24 -46.79 9.10
CA LEU A 22 24.33 -46.79 10.24
C LEU A 22 24.74 -45.74 11.29
N ALA A 23 26.04 -45.62 11.59
CA ALA A 23 26.56 -44.63 12.52
C ALA A 23 26.33 -43.18 12.02
N VAL A 24 26.51 -42.93 10.72
CA VAL A 24 26.23 -41.61 10.11
C VAL A 24 24.73 -41.29 10.21
N ILE A 25 23.85 -42.25 9.92
CA ILE A 25 22.40 -42.05 10.03
C ILE A 25 22.01 -41.75 11.50
N GLN A 26 22.61 -42.44 12.46
CA GLN A 26 22.36 -42.18 13.88
C GLN A 26 22.80 -40.80 14.33
N VAL A 27 23.97 -40.32 13.86
CA VAL A 27 24.46 -38.97 14.13
C VAL A 27 23.56 -37.93 13.48
N VAL A 28 23.11 -38.15 12.24
CA VAL A 28 22.16 -37.26 11.55
C VAL A 28 20.84 -37.19 12.31
N LEU A 29 20.30 -38.32 12.76
CA LEU A 29 19.08 -38.35 13.58
C LEU A 29 19.26 -37.64 14.93
N LEU A 30 20.41 -37.80 15.57
CA LEU A 30 20.73 -37.07 16.80
C LEU A 30 20.85 -35.56 16.56
N VAL A 31 21.47 -35.14 15.45
CA VAL A 31 21.56 -33.73 15.07
C VAL A 31 20.19 -33.17 14.73
N VAL A 32 19.35 -33.90 13.98
CA VAL A 32 17.97 -33.49 13.69
C VAL A 32 17.14 -33.41 14.95
N ALA A 33 17.27 -34.37 15.89
CA ALA A 33 16.61 -34.33 17.18
C ALA A 33 17.12 -33.16 18.06
N LEU A 34 18.41 -32.85 17.99
CA LEU A 34 19.01 -31.73 18.73
C LEU A 34 18.58 -30.38 18.14
N VAL A 35 18.52 -30.26 16.80
CA VAL A 35 18.00 -29.10 16.08
C VAL A 35 16.51 -28.94 16.33
N ALA A 36 15.73 -30.02 16.30
CA ALA A 36 14.30 -29.99 16.65
C ALA A 36 14.11 -29.61 18.12
N ALA A 37 14.92 -30.14 19.04
CA ALA A 37 14.90 -29.76 20.45
C ALA A 37 15.32 -28.30 20.67
N PHE A 38 16.22 -27.75 19.84
CA PHE A 38 16.64 -26.35 19.88
C PHE A 38 15.58 -25.42 19.26
N ALA A 39 14.93 -25.84 18.18
CA ALA A 39 13.79 -25.15 17.56
C ALA A 39 12.57 -25.13 18.49
N LEU A 40 12.28 -26.25 19.16
CA LEU A 40 11.25 -26.36 20.19
C LEU A 40 11.61 -25.60 21.47
N ARG A 41 12.91 -25.49 21.84
CA ARG A 41 13.37 -24.60 22.93
C ARG A 41 13.34 -23.12 22.56
N GLY A 42 13.54 -22.78 21.29
CA GLY A 42 13.37 -21.43 20.76
C GLY A 42 11.91 -21.00 20.80
N ALA A 43 10.99 -21.90 20.44
CA ALA A 43 9.55 -21.67 20.55
C ALA A 43 9.06 -21.58 22.01
N ALA A 44 9.74 -22.22 22.97
CA ALA A 44 9.33 -22.24 24.38
C ALA A 44 9.97 -21.14 25.26
N ARG A 45 10.82 -20.26 24.72
CA ARG A 45 11.56 -19.26 25.52
C ARG A 45 11.16 -17.80 25.34
N THR A 46 10.04 -17.51 24.68
CA THR A 46 9.47 -16.15 24.63
C THR A 46 7.99 -16.14 24.98
N ALA A 47 7.57 -16.91 25.98
CA ALA A 47 6.48 -16.42 26.82
C ALA A 47 7.10 -15.40 27.80
N GLY A 48 7.46 -14.23 27.26
CA GLY A 48 7.85 -13.10 28.10
C GLY A 48 6.68 -12.77 29.03
N ASP A 49 6.97 -12.36 30.27
CA ASP A 49 5.95 -11.83 31.17
C ASP A 49 5.12 -10.79 30.41
N PRO A 50 3.80 -10.98 30.22
CA PRO A 50 2.98 -10.04 29.47
C PRO A 50 3.14 -8.61 30.01
N ALA A 51 3.26 -8.45 31.33
CA ALA A 51 3.48 -7.14 31.95
C ALA A 51 4.79 -6.49 31.47
N HIS A 52 5.85 -7.29 31.30
CA HIS A 52 7.12 -6.83 30.75
C HIS A 52 7.01 -6.44 29.27
N THR A 53 6.35 -7.26 28.45
CA THR A 53 6.12 -6.97 27.02
C THR A 53 5.39 -5.64 26.84
N ARG A 54 4.34 -5.40 27.65
CA ARG A 54 3.59 -4.14 27.66
C ARG A 54 4.45 -2.94 28.08
N GLU A 55 5.29 -3.10 29.10
CA GLU A 55 6.18 -2.02 29.57
C GLU A 55 7.23 -1.64 28.52
N VAL A 56 7.82 -2.63 27.84
CA VAL A 56 8.77 -2.41 26.75
C VAL A 56 8.09 -1.72 25.57
N ALA A 57 6.90 -2.16 25.17
CA ALA A 57 6.12 -1.53 24.12
C ALA A 57 5.81 -0.05 24.43
N ALA A 58 5.42 0.26 25.67
CA ALA A 58 5.18 1.63 26.10
C ALA A 58 6.45 2.51 26.04
N LYS A 59 7.61 1.96 26.41
CA LYS A 59 8.91 2.66 26.31
C LYS A 59 9.32 2.90 24.85
N LEU A 60 9.14 1.91 23.97
CA LEU A 60 9.42 2.06 22.54
C LEU A 60 8.54 3.13 21.91
N LYS A 61 7.24 3.15 22.25
CA LYS A 61 6.31 4.20 21.82
C LYS A 61 6.79 5.58 22.27
N ALA A 62 7.15 5.74 23.55
CA ALA A 62 7.65 7.00 24.08
C ALA A 62 8.98 7.45 23.45
N ALA A 63 9.79 6.50 22.98
CA ALA A 63 11.03 6.76 22.25
C ALA A 63 10.83 7.03 20.75
N GLY A 64 9.60 6.94 20.23
CA GLY A 64 9.27 7.14 18.82
C GLY A 64 9.51 5.92 17.92
N ALA A 65 9.85 4.76 18.49
CA ALA A 65 9.99 3.50 17.75
C ALA A 65 8.59 2.86 17.55
N LEU A 66 7.76 3.51 16.74
CA LEU A 66 6.32 3.21 16.64
C LEU A 66 6.02 1.82 16.07
N ASP A 67 6.73 1.38 15.03
CA ASP A 67 6.56 0.03 14.44
C ASP A 67 6.83 -1.07 15.48
N ALA A 68 8.01 -1.03 16.11
CA ALA A 68 8.41 -2.00 17.12
C ALA A 68 7.51 -1.96 18.37
N ALA A 69 6.99 -0.78 18.73
CA ALA A 69 6.02 -0.65 19.80
C ALA A 69 4.68 -1.30 19.45
N ALA A 70 4.21 -1.10 18.22
CA ALA A 70 2.96 -1.67 17.75
C ALA A 70 3.02 -3.20 17.72
N GLU A 71 4.04 -3.79 17.11
CA GLU A 71 4.24 -5.24 17.06
C GLU A 71 4.19 -5.90 18.45
N LEU A 72 4.84 -5.31 19.45
CA LEU A 72 4.82 -5.85 20.82
C LEU A 72 3.46 -5.70 21.51
N PHE A 73 2.70 -4.64 21.22
CA PHE A 73 1.34 -4.49 21.74
C PHE A 73 0.37 -5.48 21.07
N GLU A 74 0.56 -5.79 19.78
CA GLU A 74 -0.22 -6.83 19.09
C GLU A 74 0.08 -8.21 19.68
N ASP A 75 1.35 -8.55 19.86
CA ASP A 75 1.78 -9.79 20.49
C ASP A 75 1.21 -9.91 21.92
N TYR A 76 1.26 -8.82 22.69
CA TYR A 76 0.64 -8.74 24.02
C TYR A 76 -0.86 -9.03 23.99
N LEU A 77 -1.61 -8.42 23.06
CA LEU A 77 -3.04 -8.66 22.93
C LEU A 77 -3.38 -10.08 22.47
N SER A 78 -2.49 -10.72 21.71
CA SER A 78 -2.68 -12.10 21.24
C SER A 78 -2.41 -13.15 22.33
N THR A 79 -1.56 -12.84 23.30
CA THR A 79 -1.11 -13.78 24.35
C THR A 79 -1.74 -13.53 25.72
N SER A 80 -2.25 -12.33 25.99
CA SER A 80 -2.83 -11.97 27.29
C SER A 80 -4.32 -12.32 27.41
N GLN A 81 -4.76 -12.60 28.66
CA GLN A 81 -6.19 -12.80 29.01
C GLN A 81 -6.76 -11.58 29.72
N GLU A 82 -6.47 -10.39 29.20
CA GLU A 82 -6.96 -9.14 29.78
C GLU A 82 -8.49 -8.99 29.63
N PRO A 83 -9.18 -8.34 30.59
CA PRO A 83 -10.59 -8.00 30.47
C PRO A 83 -10.86 -7.14 29.21
N ALA A 84 -12.07 -7.24 28.66
CA ALA A 84 -12.47 -6.54 27.43
C ALA A 84 -12.19 -5.03 27.48
N GLU A 85 -12.47 -4.37 28.61
CA GLU A 85 -12.22 -2.94 28.79
C GLU A 85 -10.72 -2.59 28.73
N ALA A 86 -9.85 -3.42 29.33
CA ALA A 86 -8.40 -3.22 29.28
C ALA A 86 -7.87 -3.45 27.86
N ARG A 87 -8.39 -4.48 27.17
CA ARG A 87 -8.08 -4.75 25.76
C ARG A 87 -8.53 -3.62 24.84
N ALA A 88 -9.69 -3.01 25.08
CA ALA A 88 -10.18 -1.87 24.33
C ALA A 88 -9.26 -0.64 24.48
N LYS A 89 -8.75 -0.36 25.69
CA LYS A 89 -7.78 0.73 25.93
C LYS A 89 -6.46 0.50 25.19
N ILE A 90 -5.99 -0.75 25.15
CA ILE A 90 -4.76 -1.10 24.43
C ILE A 90 -4.97 -1.02 22.92
N ALA A 91 -6.09 -1.52 22.40
CA ALA A 91 -6.48 -1.40 21.00
C ALA A 91 -6.59 0.08 20.57
N TYR A 92 -7.16 0.95 21.41
CA TYR A 92 -7.16 2.39 21.18
C TYR A 92 -5.74 2.99 21.10
N SER A 93 -4.85 2.58 22.01
CA SER A 93 -3.44 3.02 22.00
C SER A 93 -2.70 2.54 20.75
N LEU A 94 -2.94 1.31 20.31
CA LEU A 94 -2.42 0.74 19.06
C LEU A 94 -2.89 1.52 17.85
N GLY A 95 -4.21 1.75 17.75
CA GLY A 95 -4.78 2.53 16.65
C GLY A 95 -4.18 3.92 16.58
N THR A 96 -4.00 4.58 17.73
CA THR A 96 -3.34 5.89 17.80
C THR A 96 -1.89 5.83 17.34
N THR A 97 -1.14 4.81 17.74
CA THR A 97 0.26 4.63 17.32
C THR A 97 0.38 4.40 15.81
N TYR A 98 -0.46 3.56 15.23
CA TYR A 98 -0.49 3.35 13.78
C TYR A 98 -0.87 4.62 13.02
N LEU A 99 -1.80 5.39 13.55
CA LEU A 99 -2.22 6.65 12.95
C LEU A 99 -1.09 7.70 12.97
N GLU A 100 -0.37 7.81 14.10
CA GLU A 100 0.83 8.66 14.24
C GLU A 100 1.96 8.24 13.29
N ASN A 101 2.05 6.93 12.99
CA ASN A 101 3.00 6.37 12.04
C ASN A 101 2.56 6.49 10.57
N GLY A 102 1.45 7.19 10.28
CA GLY A 102 0.94 7.37 8.92
C GLY A 102 0.33 6.10 8.31
N GLN A 103 -0.12 5.15 9.14
CA GLN A 103 -0.75 3.88 8.72
C GLN A 103 -2.25 3.89 9.09
N PRO A 104 -3.10 4.68 8.39
CA PRO A 104 -4.50 4.86 8.76
C PRO A 104 -5.36 3.60 8.59
N GLU A 105 -4.96 2.65 7.75
CA GLU A 105 -5.69 1.37 7.58
C GLU A 105 -5.54 0.45 8.80
N GLU A 106 -4.31 0.27 9.30
CA GLU A 106 -4.07 -0.48 10.53
C GLU A 106 -4.66 0.25 11.74
N ALA A 107 -4.59 1.59 11.76
CA ALA A 107 -5.23 2.40 12.79
C ALA A 107 -6.74 2.12 12.87
N LEU A 108 -7.43 2.16 11.72
CA LEU A 108 -8.87 1.92 11.61
C LEU A 108 -9.27 0.53 12.13
N ARG A 109 -8.50 -0.51 11.80
CA ARG A 109 -8.71 -1.86 12.33
C ARG A 109 -8.72 -1.87 13.86
N TRP A 110 -7.70 -1.28 14.48
CA TRP A 110 -7.55 -1.26 15.93
C TRP A 110 -8.60 -0.38 16.63
N PHE A 111 -9.07 0.69 15.99
CA PHE A 111 -10.20 1.46 16.52
C PHE A 111 -11.52 0.67 16.48
N TYR A 112 -11.78 -0.11 15.42
CA TYR A 112 -12.94 -1.00 15.42
C TYR A 112 -12.84 -2.13 16.45
N GLU A 113 -11.64 -2.68 16.67
CA GLU A 113 -11.42 -3.64 17.77
C GLU A 113 -11.77 -2.99 19.13
N ALA A 114 -11.29 -1.77 19.38
CA ALA A 114 -11.63 -1.04 20.61
C ALA A 114 -13.14 -0.78 20.77
N GLU A 115 -13.83 -0.42 19.67
CA GLU A 115 -15.28 -0.21 19.66
C GLU A 115 -16.04 -1.49 19.98
N THR A 116 -15.70 -2.60 19.31
CA THR A 116 -16.36 -3.91 19.51
C THR A 116 -16.13 -4.51 20.89
N LEU A 117 -14.98 -4.23 21.52
CA LEU A 117 -14.67 -4.64 22.89
C LEU A 117 -15.39 -3.80 23.96
N GLY A 118 -16.04 -2.69 23.57
CA GLY A 118 -16.70 -1.77 24.48
C GLY A 118 -15.73 -0.78 25.11
N ALA A 119 -15.38 0.27 24.36
CA ALA A 119 -14.41 1.29 24.74
C ALA A 119 -14.76 2.13 26.00
N GLY A 120 -15.96 1.99 26.55
CA GLY A 120 -16.41 2.72 27.74
C GLY A 120 -16.24 4.23 27.57
N ASP A 121 -15.53 4.87 28.50
CA ASP A 121 -15.25 6.32 28.47
C ASP A 121 -14.50 6.78 27.20
N LEU A 122 -13.80 5.88 26.51
CA LEU A 122 -13.08 6.19 25.27
C LEU A 122 -13.96 6.11 24.02
N SER A 123 -15.23 5.70 24.12
CA SER A 123 -16.11 5.47 22.97
C SER A 123 -16.20 6.70 22.04
N ASP A 124 -16.26 7.89 22.63
CA ASP A 124 -16.31 9.15 21.89
C ASP A 124 -15.02 9.47 21.15
N GLU A 125 -13.86 9.18 21.76
CA GLU A 125 -12.56 9.37 21.13
C GLU A 125 -12.31 8.34 20.03
N VAL A 126 -12.62 7.07 20.29
CA VAL A 126 -12.53 5.97 19.31
C VAL A 126 -13.35 6.31 18.07
N SER A 127 -14.61 6.74 18.24
CA SER A 127 -15.49 7.13 17.13
C SER A 127 -14.89 8.26 16.30
N LYS A 128 -14.36 9.32 16.93
CA LYS A 128 -13.69 10.42 16.21
C LYS A 128 -12.48 9.93 15.43
N LYS A 129 -11.70 9.01 16.01
CA LYS A 129 -10.52 8.42 15.37
C LYS A 129 -10.89 7.50 14.20
N VAL A 130 -11.99 6.76 14.28
CA VAL A 130 -12.55 5.98 13.16
C VAL A 130 -12.86 6.90 11.98
N VAL A 131 -13.62 7.97 12.23
CA VAL A 131 -14.01 8.95 11.19
C VAL A 131 -12.77 9.58 10.56
N HIS A 132 -11.83 10.06 11.38
CA HIS A 132 -10.61 10.67 10.89
C HIS A 132 -9.74 9.70 10.08
N SER A 133 -9.65 8.43 10.50
CA SER A 133 -8.91 7.40 9.74
C SER A 133 -9.57 7.14 8.38
N LEU A 134 -10.90 7.10 8.31
CA LEU A 134 -11.64 6.93 7.05
C LEU A 134 -11.46 8.13 6.11
N GLU A 135 -11.40 9.35 6.63
CA GLU A 135 -11.10 10.55 5.85
C GLU A 135 -9.69 10.51 5.26
N LEU A 136 -8.68 10.13 6.05
CA LEU A 136 -7.29 9.98 5.58
C LEU A 136 -7.17 8.87 4.51
N LEU A 137 -8.02 7.84 4.58
CA LEU A 137 -8.12 6.79 3.57
C LEU A 137 -8.89 7.21 2.31
N GLY A 138 -9.36 8.45 2.23
CA GLY A 138 -10.16 8.94 1.11
C GLY A 138 -11.53 8.27 1.01
N ARG A 139 -12.14 7.89 2.15
CA ARG A 139 -13.45 7.21 2.22
C ARG A 139 -14.52 8.08 2.91
N PRO A 140 -14.87 9.26 2.34
CA PRO A 140 -15.78 10.21 2.99
C PRO A 140 -17.18 9.66 3.21
N HIS A 141 -17.70 8.79 2.32
CA HIS A 141 -19.02 8.18 2.53
C HIS A 141 -19.04 7.24 3.74
N ALA A 142 -17.96 6.46 3.92
CA ALA A 142 -17.82 5.60 5.10
C ALA A 142 -17.65 6.44 6.39
N ALA A 143 -16.89 7.54 6.33
CA ALA A 143 -16.73 8.47 7.44
C ALA A 143 -18.08 9.10 7.85
N GLN A 144 -18.87 9.55 6.87
CA GLN A 144 -20.22 10.07 7.12
C GLN A 144 -21.14 9.00 7.72
N ALA A 145 -21.11 7.78 7.20
CA ALA A 145 -21.92 6.69 7.74
C ALA A 145 -21.57 6.36 9.21
N ALA A 146 -20.28 6.41 9.58
CA ALA A 146 -19.84 6.22 10.96
C ALA A 146 -20.33 7.37 11.88
N LEU A 147 -20.30 8.62 11.40
CA LEU A 147 -20.88 9.77 12.12
C LEU A 147 -22.40 9.63 12.31
N ASP A 148 -23.12 9.25 11.25
CA ASP A 148 -24.58 9.07 11.28
C ASP A 148 -25.00 7.92 12.19
N ALA A 149 -24.22 6.85 12.27
CA ALA A 149 -24.49 5.74 13.18
C ALA A 149 -24.46 6.21 14.64
N ARG A 150 -23.51 7.09 15.00
CA ARG A 150 -23.40 7.65 16.36
C ARG A 150 -24.60 8.51 16.72
N THR A 151 -25.04 9.40 15.83
CA THR A 151 -26.19 10.28 16.11
C THR A 151 -27.50 9.49 16.29
N ARG A 152 -27.62 8.30 15.69
CA ARG A 152 -28.78 7.42 15.84
C ARG A 152 -28.76 6.58 17.12
N LEU A 153 -27.59 6.17 17.59
CA LEU A 153 -27.44 5.40 18.83
C LEU A 153 -27.82 6.21 20.08
N ASP A 154 -27.64 7.54 20.03
CA ASP A 154 -28.09 8.45 21.10
C ASP A 154 -29.62 8.64 21.14
N ASP A 155 -30.33 8.37 20.04
CA ASP A 155 -31.77 8.65 19.89
C ASP A 155 -32.67 7.39 19.93
N SER A 156 -32.14 6.16 19.86
CA SER A 156 -32.96 4.94 19.89
C SER A 156 -32.18 3.68 20.27
N GLY A 157 -32.61 3.01 21.34
CA GLY A 157 -32.07 1.72 21.81
C GLY A 157 -32.46 0.51 20.97
N SER A 158 -32.16 0.51 19.67
CA SER A 158 -32.33 -0.64 18.77
C SER A 158 -31.01 -1.02 18.12
N GLU A 159 -30.60 -2.27 18.33
CA GLU A 159 -29.45 -2.89 17.64
C GLU A 159 -29.61 -2.75 16.12
N VAL A 160 -28.77 -1.92 15.50
CA VAL A 160 -28.67 -1.81 14.04
C VAL A 160 -28.09 -3.13 13.53
N ARG A 161 -28.92 -3.96 12.90
CA ARG A 161 -28.44 -5.17 12.23
C ARG A 161 -27.60 -4.75 11.02
N ARG A 162 -26.44 -5.38 10.83
CA ARG A 162 -25.47 -5.11 9.75
C ARG A 162 -26.11 -5.05 8.34
N SER A 163 -27.23 -5.74 8.12
CA SER A 163 -28.01 -5.70 6.88
C SER A 163 -28.63 -4.33 6.56
N ASP A 164 -28.98 -3.56 7.59
CA ASP A 164 -29.71 -2.30 7.44
C ASP A 164 -28.75 -1.13 7.27
N ALA A 165 -27.54 -1.25 7.86
CA ALA A 165 -26.46 -0.28 7.71
C ALA A 165 -25.85 -0.30 6.30
N ASP A 166 -25.78 -1.46 5.65
CA ASP A 166 -25.22 -1.62 4.29
C ASP A 166 -26.06 -2.60 3.44
N PRO A 167 -27.20 -2.14 2.90
CA PRO A 167 -28.14 -3.01 2.21
C PRO A 167 -27.58 -3.51 0.88
N VAL A 168 -28.02 -4.71 0.49
CA VAL A 168 -27.74 -5.27 -0.85
C VAL A 168 -28.58 -4.52 -1.87
N VAL A 169 -27.92 -3.89 -2.84
CA VAL A 169 -28.55 -3.08 -3.89
C VAL A 169 -28.64 -3.82 -5.23
N ALA A 170 -27.78 -4.82 -5.46
CA ALA A 170 -27.90 -5.73 -6.61
C ALA A 170 -27.31 -7.11 -6.29
N ARG A 171 -27.68 -8.12 -7.09
CA ARG A 171 -27.13 -9.48 -6.99
C ARG A 171 -26.82 -10.04 -8.38
N VAL A 172 -25.61 -10.56 -8.56
CA VAL A 172 -25.11 -11.19 -9.79
C VAL A 172 -24.76 -12.65 -9.51
N GLY A 173 -25.75 -13.54 -9.60
CA GLY A 173 -25.57 -14.94 -9.19
C GLY A 173 -25.42 -15.05 -7.67
N GLN A 174 -24.24 -15.45 -7.20
CA GLN A 174 -23.91 -15.50 -5.76
C GLN A 174 -23.22 -14.22 -5.27
N ASP A 175 -22.80 -13.33 -6.18
CA ASP A 175 -22.11 -12.10 -5.82
C ASP A 175 -23.14 -11.01 -5.47
N GLU A 176 -23.06 -10.48 -4.26
CA GLU A 176 -23.88 -9.36 -3.81
C GLU A 176 -23.13 -8.04 -4.01
N ILE A 177 -23.82 -7.04 -4.52
CA ILE A 177 -23.35 -5.65 -4.58
C ILE A 177 -24.11 -4.87 -3.53
N ARG A 178 -23.37 -4.22 -2.63
CA ARG A 178 -23.93 -3.46 -1.50
C ARG A 178 -23.87 -1.97 -1.75
N ARG A 179 -24.60 -1.19 -0.96
CA ARG A 179 -24.56 0.28 -1.05
C ARG A 179 -23.13 0.80 -0.90
N SER A 180 -22.36 0.23 0.03
CA SER A 180 -20.96 0.57 0.25
C SER A 180 -20.05 0.32 -0.97
N ASP A 181 -20.40 -0.59 -1.87
CA ASP A 181 -19.65 -0.79 -3.11
C ASP A 181 -19.86 0.37 -4.09
N VAL A 182 -21.09 0.90 -4.16
CA VAL A 182 -21.42 2.08 -4.97
C VAL A 182 -20.75 3.32 -4.39
N ASP A 183 -20.83 3.49 -3.07
CA ASP A 183 -20.20 4.62 -2.38
C ASP A 183 -18.67 4.61 -2.56
N ARG A 184 -18.04 3.44 -2.47
CA ARG A 184 -16.59 3.27 -2.71
C ARG A 184 -16.19 3.57 -4.15
N ALA A 185 -17.05 3.22 -5.12
CA ALA A 185 -16.81 3.57 -6.52
C ALA A 185 -16.83 5.09 -6.71
N LEU A 186 -17.73 5.82 -6.02
CA LEU A 186 -17.75 7.29 -6.03
C LEU A 186 -16.51 7.88 -5.35
N ASP A 187 -16.07 7.32 -4.23
CA ASP A 187 -14.90 7.78 -3.47
C ASP A 187 -13.60 7.74 -4.30
N GLN A 188 -13.49 6.81 -5.25
CA GLN A 188 -12.33 6.67 -6.12
C GLN A 188 -12.33 7.63 -7.33
N MET A 189 -13.43 8.35 -7.56
CA MET A 189 -13.55 9.26 -8.69
C MET A 189 -12.98 10.64 -8.37
N PRO A 190 -12.55 11.42 -9.39
CA PRO A 190 -12.23 12.83 -9.20
C PRO A 190 -13.42 13.58 -8.57
N PRO A 191 -13.19 14.55 -7.65
CA PRO A 191 -14.27 15.17 -6.87
C PRO A 191 -15.42 15.76 -7.70
N GLN A 192 -15.08 16.31 -8.87
CA GLN A 192 -16.05 16.90 -9.81
C GLN A 192 -16.97 15.84 -10.43
N ALA A 193 -16.42 14.67 -10.76
CA ALA A 193 -17.19 13.55 -11.30
C ALA A 193 -18.05 12.88 -10.22
N ALA A 194 -17.48 12.69 -9.02
CA ALA A 194 -18.21 12.15 -7.88
C ALA A 194 -19.45 13.00 -7.55
N GLN A 195 -19.31 14.33 -7.48
CA GLN A 195 -20.43 15.25 -7.20
C GLN A 195 -21.53 15.19 -8.26
N ALA A 196 -21.17 15.08 -9.55
CA ALA A 196 -22.15 14.99 -10.63
C ALA A 196 -23.00 13.71 -10.55
N LEU A 197 -22.43 12.63 -9.99
CA LEU A 197 -23.07 11.31 -9.89
C LEU A 197 -23.76 11.05 -8.53
N SER A 198 -23.80 12.03 -7.62
CA SER A 198 -24.36 11.87 -6.27
C SER A 198 -25.89 11.87 -6.21
N THR A 199 -26.61 12.17 -7.30
CA THR A 199 -28.08 12.13 -7.29
C THR A 199 -28.60 10.69 -7.34
N PRO A 200 -29.81 10.40 -6.81
CA PRO A 200 -30.37 9.05 -6.82
C PRO A 200 -30.40 8.39 -8.20
N GLU A 201 -30.74 9.16 -9.24
CA GLU A 201 -30.84 8.68 -10.61
C GLU A 201 -29.47 8.30 -11.18
N HIS A 202 -28.45 9.13 -10.95
CA HIS A 202 -27.09 8.83 -11.41
C HIS A 202 -26.44 7.71 -10.60
N ARG A 203 -26.80 7.56 -9.33
CA ARG A 203 -26.39 6.41 -8.50
C ARG A 203 -26.98 5.10 -9.00
N GLU A 204 -28.22 5.10 -9.48
CA GLU A 204 -28.79 3.92 -10.14
C GLU A 204 -28.02 3.57 -11.43
N GLU A 205 -27.68 4.57 -12.24
CA GLU A 205 -26.89 4.35 -13.46
C GLU A 205 -25.48 3.82 -13.14
N LEU A 206 -24.82 4.36 -12.12
CA LEU A 206 -23.55 3.86 -11.62
C LEU A 206 -23.67 2.40 -11.15
N LEU A 207 -24.74 2.06 -10.41
CA LEU A 207 -25.00 0.68 -10.01
C LEU A 207 -25.17 -0.24 -11.22
N ARG A 208 -25.90 0.19 -12.26
CA ARG A 208 -26.04 -0.56 -13.51
C ARG A 208 -24.70 -0.77 -14.19
N GLN A 209 -23.85 0.25 -14.24
CA GLN A 209 -22.51 0.16 -14.79
C GLN A 209 -21.65 -0.84 -14.00
N LEU A 210 -21.66 -0.78 -12.66
CA LEU A 210 -20.95 -1.74 -11.80
C LEU A 210 -21.42 -3.18 -12.03
N VAL A 211 -22.72 -3.40 -12.18
CA VAL A 211 -23.27 -4.72 -12.52
C VAL A 211 -22.78 -5.17 -13.90
N ALA A 212 -22.81 -4.28 -14.89
CA ALA A 212 -22.35 -4.57 -16.25
C ALA A 212 -20.86 -4.94 -16.26
N ASP A 213 -20.01 -4.17 -15.57
CA ASP A 213 -18.57 -4.43 -15.47
C ASP A 213 -18.29 -5.79 -14.83
N ARG A 214 -19.00 -6.17 -13.75
CA ARG A 214 -18.86 -7.51 -13.14
C ARG A 214 -19.26 -8.63 -14.11
N LEU A 215 -20.36 -8.45 -14.85
CA LEU A 215 -20.81 -9.43 -15.83
C LEU A 215 -19.81 -9.60 -16.98
N LEU A 216 -19.27 -8.49 -17.48
CA LEU A 216 -18.26 -8.47 -18.54
C LEU A 216 -16.93 -9.05 -18.06
N TRP A 217 -16.47 -8.70 -16.85
CA TRP A 217 -15.27 -9.29 -16.23
C TRP A 217 -15.39 -10.80 -16.12
N ARG A 218 -16.52 -11.31 -15.60
CA ARG A 218 -16.75 -12.77 -15.50
C ARG A 218 -16.71 -13.44 -16.87
N LYS A 219 -17.24 -12.77 -17.90
CA LYS A 219 -17.16 -13.26 -19.28
C LYS A 219 -15.72 -13.24 -19.79
N ALA A 220 -14.95 -12.19 -19.50
CA ALA A 220 -13.55 -12.07 -19.88
C ALA A 220 -12.70 -13.19 -19.25
N VAL A 221 -12.87 -13.45 -17.95
CA VAL A 221 -12.17 -14.53 -17.23
C VAL A 221 -12.57 -15.91 -17.77
N LYS A 222 -13.85 -16.14 -18.05
CA LYS A 222 -14.30 -17.40 -18.67
C LYS A 222 -13.68 -17.64 -20.06
N LEU A 223 -13.35 -16.56 -20.76
CA LEU A 223 -12.68 -16.58 -22.05
C LEU A 223 -11.15 -16.47 -21.93
N GLU A 224 -10.61 -16.54 -20.70
CA GLU A 224 -9.18 -16.51 -20.37
C GLU A 224 -8.44 -15.23 -20.81
N TYR A 225 -9.15 -14.12 -21.01
CA TYR A 225 -8.52 -12.82 -21.30
C TYR A 225 -7.68 -12.28 -20.15
N ASP A 226 -7.92 -12.74 -18.92
CA ASP A 226 -7.09 -12.44 -17.75
C ASP A 226 -5.71 -13.11 -17.79
N ARG A 227 -5.54 -14.10 -18.68
CA ARG A 227 -4.28 -14.86 -18.89
C ARG A 227 -3.68 -14.61 -20.27
N ASP A 228 -4.23 -13.66 -21.01
CA ASP A 228 -3.72 -13.28 -22.31
C ASP A 228 -2.33 -12.61 -22.17
N PRO A 229 -1.29 -13.06 -22.89
CA PRO A 229 0.06 -12.49 -22.76
C PRO A 229 0.15 -11.00 -23.10
N GLU A 230 -0.69 -10.48 -24.00
CA GLU A 230 -0.75 -9.05 -24.31
C GLU A 230 -1.34 -8.27 -23.14
N VAL A 231 -2.39 -8.80 -22.50
CA VAL A 231 -2.99 -8.22 -21.29
C VAL A 231 -1.98 -8.21 -20.15
N GLU A 232 -1.31 -9.34 -19.88
CA GLU A 232 -0.28 -9.43 -18.84
C GLU A 232 0.87 -8.45 -19.07
N ARG A 233 1.36 -8.35 -20.31
CA ARG A 233 2.42 -7.39 -20.67
C ARG A 233 1.97 -5.96 -20.42
N ARG A 234 0.78 -5.58 -20.89
CA ARG A 234 0.22 -4.23 -20.70
C ARG A 234 -0.01 -3.91 -19.22
N SER A 235 -0.51 -4.87 -18.44
CA SER A 235 -0.69 -4.72 -16.99
C SER A 235 0.65 -4.50 -16.28
N THR A 236 1.69 -5.25 -16.66
CA THR A 236 3.04 -5.10 -16.11
C THR A 236 3.64 -3.74 -16.47
N ASP A 237 3.50 -3.30 -17.72
CA ASP A 237 3.97 -1.98 -18.16
C ASP A 237 3.23 -0.85 -17.43
N LEU A 238 1.91 -0.98 -17.24
CA LEU A 238 1.10 -0.03 -16.47
C LEU A 238 1.55 0.02 -15.01
N LEU A 239 1.74 -1.14 -14.37
CA LEU A 239 2.24 -1.22 -12.99
C LEU A 239 3.60 -0.50 -12.86
N ARG A 240 4.53 -0.76 -13.79
CA ARG A 240 5.84 -0.10 -13.81
C ARG A 240 5.68 1.42 -13.89
N GLN A 241 4.84 1.92 -14.79
CA GLN A 241 4.58 3.35 -14.93
C GLN A 241 3.97 3.97 -13.68
N LEU A 242 2.96 3.32 -13.08
CA LEU A 242 2.34 3.79 -11.84
C LEU A 242 3.34 3.84 -10.68
N ALA A 243 4.18 2.81 -10.55
CA ALA A 243 5.22 2.77 -9.52
C ALA A 243 6.26 3.90 -9.70
N ILE A 244 6.73 4.11 -10.93
CA ILE A 244 7.65 5.22 -11.25
C ILE A 244 6.99 6.55 -10.95
N ASN A 245 5.75 6.78 -11.40
CA ASN A 245 5.04 8.03 -11.19
C ASN A 245 4.84 8.31 -9.69
N ARG A 246 4.45 7.29 -8.91
CA ARG A 246 4.25 7.44 -7.46
C ARG A 246 5.55 7.77 -6.74
N MET A 247 6.64 7.14 -7.14
CA MET A 247 7.98 7.42 -6.60
C MET A 247 8.43 8.84 -6.97
N VAL A 248 8.25 9.28 -8.22
CA VAL A 248 8.57 10.66 -8.64
C VAL A 248 7.71 11.67 -7.89
N GLU A 249 6.42 11.41 -7.69
CA GLU A 249 5.54 12.26 -6.87
C GLU A 249 6.12 12.48 -5.46
N HIS A 250 6.47 11.40 -4.77
CA HIS A 250 7.03 11.45 -3.43
C HIS A 250 8.43 12.06 -3.35
N GLU A 251 9.32 11.71 -4.29
CA GLU A 251 10.72 12.12 -4.26
C GLU A 251 10.96 13.51 -4.84
N VAL A 252 10.10 13.97 -5.77
CA VAL A 252 10.26 15.24 -6.48
C VAL A 252 9.16 16.24 -6.13
N PHE A 253 7.89 15.86 -6.25
CA PHE A 253 6.79 16.83 -6.11
C PHE A 253 6.56 17.23 -4.65
N ASP A 254 6.49 16.26 -3.74
CA ASP A 254 6.20 16.50 -2.31
C ASP A 254 7.35 17.25 -1.60
N LYS A 255 8.58 17.09 -2.09
CA LYS A 255 9.78 17.73 -1.53
C LYS A 255 10.07 19.11 -2.14
N LEU A 256 9.33 19.53 -3.17
CA LEU A 256 9.61 20.76 -3.89
C LEU A 256 9.26 22.00 -3.06
N GLN A 257 10.27 22.79 -2.71
CA GLN A 257 10.11 24.10 -2.11
C GLN A 257 10.26 25.20 -3.19
N ILE A 258 9.34 26.16 -3.21
CA ILE A 258 9.36 27.29 -4.15
C ILE A 258 9.61 28.57 -3.35
N ASP A 259 10.76 29.19 -3.60
CA ASP A 259 11.16 30.44 -2.97
C ASP A 259 10.79 31.66 -3.83
N ALA A 260 10.47 32.78 -3.18
CA ALA A 260 10.12 34.02 -3.88
C ALA A 260 11.29 34.58 -4.72
N ALA A 261 12.53 34.42 -4.25
CA ALA A 261 13.74 34.86 -4.96
C ALA A 261 13.97 34.06 -6.26
N ASP A 262 13.67 32.77 -6.22
CA ASP A 262 13.75 31.88 -7.38
C ASP A 262 12.73 32.26 -8.44
N LEU A 263 11.48 32.57 -8.04
CA LEU A 263 10.44 33.02 -8.96
C LEU A 263 10.81 34.33 -9.65
N GLU A 264 11.40 35.28 -8.91
CA GLU A 264 11.86 36.54 -9.48
C GLU A 264 12.99 36.32 -10.49
N THR A 265 13.94 35.43 -10.17
CA THR A 265 15.04 35.08 -11.05
C THR A 265 14.54 34.37 -12.31
N PHE A 266 13.64 33.40 -12.16
CA PHE A 266 13.05 32.67 -13.27
C PHE A 266 12.25 33.59 -14.19
N PHE A 267 11.45 34.51 -13.62
CA PHE A 267 10.71 35.50 -14.38
C PHE A 267 11.63 36.41 -15.19
N LYS A 268 12.69 36.95 -14.58
CA LYS A 268 13.69 37.78 -15.28
C LYS A 268 14.36 37.04 -16.43
N ALA A 269 14.65 35.76 -16.26
CA ALA A 269 15.27 34.93 -17.30
C ALA A 269 14.31 34.55 -18.45
N HIS A 270 12.99 34.64 -18.25
CA HIS A 270 11.98 34.17 -19.20
C HIS A 270 10.92 35.23 -19.54
N GLN A 271 11.23 36.52 -19.42
CA GLN A 271 10.27 37.62 -19.62
C GLN A 271 9.56 37.57 -20.98
N ASP A 272 10.26 37.12 -22.03
CA ASP A 272 9.71 36.99 -23.38
C ASP A 272 8.49 36.05 -23.45
N ARG A 273 8.39 35.07 -22.55
CA ARG A 273 7.25 34.12 -22.51
C ARG A 273 5.96 34.76 -21.96
N TYR A 274 6.09 35.87 -21.25
CA TYR A 274 4.99 36.56 -20.58
C TYR A 274 4.59 37.85 -21.28
N THR A 275 5.41 38.33 -22.22
CA THR A 275 5.10 39.54 -23.00
C THR A 275 4.02 39.24 -24.03
N PRO A 276 2.90 39.99 -24.04
CA PRO A 276 1.86 39.84 -25.05
C PRO A 276 2.40 40.05 -26.46
N GLN A 277 1.78 39.41 -27.47
CA GLN A 277 2.12 39.70 -28.87
C GLN A 277 1.75 41.15 -29.24
N PRO A 278 2.53 41.80 -30.12
CA PRO A 278 2.27 43.17 -30.53
C PRO A 278 0.90 43.32 -31.16
N ALA A 279 0.20 44.39 -30.79
CA ALA A 279 -1.07 44.75 -31.41
C ALA A 279 -0.87 45.10 -32.88
N LYS A 280 -1.91 44.88 -33.72
CA LYS A 280 -1.86 45.13 -35.17
C LYS A 280 -1.51 46.59 -35.54
N ASP A 281 -1.60 47.51 -34.58
CA ASP A 281 -1.38 48.94 -34.77
C ASP A 281 0.08 49.38 -34.49
N GLY A 282 1.00 48.43 -34.27
CA GLY A 282 2.44 48.72 -34.17
C GLY A 282 2.94 49.17 -32.80
N GLU A 283 2.06 49.25 -31.79
CA GLU A 283 2.47 49.48 -30.40
C GLU A 283 3.10 48.21 -29.79
N THR A 284 4.33 48.34 -29.32
CA THR A 284 5.00 47.31 -28.52
C THR A 284 4.37 47.24 -27.13
N PRO A 285 3.75 46.12 -26.74
CA PRO A 285 3.12 45.99 -25.43
C PRO A 285 4.17 46.03 -24.32
N LYS A 286 3.86 46.75 -23.25
CA LYS A 286 4.73 46.83 -22.08
C LYS A 286 4.84 45.43 -21.44
N PRO A 287 6.05 44.93 -21.14
CA PRO A 287 6.20 43.64 -20.47
C PRO A 287 5.51 43.68 -19.10
N PRO A 288 4.80 42.60 -18.71
CA PRO A 288 4.11 42.55 -17.43
C PRO A 288 5.11 42.56 -16.26
N THR A 289 4.67 42.95 -15.06
CA THR A 289 5.45 42.77 -13.84
C THR A 289 5.26 41.36 -13.28
N LEU A 290 6.19 40.88 -12.45
CA LEU A 290 6.07 39.58 -11.78
C LEU A 290 4.71 39.42 -11.09
N ASP A 291 4.24 40.44 -10.37
CA ASP A 291 2.96 40.37 -9.67
C ASP A 291 1.75 40.17 -10.59
N GLN A 292 1.80 40.72 -11.81
CA GLN A 292 0.72 40.58 -12.79
C GLN A 292 0.63 39.17 -13.37
N VAL A 293 1.76 38.46 -13.45
CA VAL A 293 1.84 37.10 -14.04
C VAL A 293 2.26 36.03 -13.03
N ARG A 294 2.31 36.35 -11.73
CA ARG A 294 2.84 35.49 -10.67
C ARG A 294 2.26 34.06 -10.71
N PRO A 295 0.94 33.84 -10.83
CA PRO A 295 0.39 32.48 -10.90
C PRO A 295 0.87 31.68 -12.12
N GLN A 296 1.10 32.35 -13.25
CA GLN A 296 1.62 31.73 -14.46
C GLN A 296 3.10 31.40 -14.31
N VAL A 297 3.90 32.35 -13.82
CA VAL A 297 5.33 32.17 -13.54
C VAL A 297 5.54 31.02 -12.54
N GLU A 298 4.76 30.95 -11.47
CA GLU A 298 4.87 29.90 -10.47
C GLU A 298 4.57 28.51 -11.06
N ARG A 299 3.51 28.39 -11.87
CA ARG A 299 3.18 27.13 -12.56
C ARG A 299 4.29 26.70 -13.52
N ASP A 300 4.82 27.63 -14.29
CA ASP A 300 5.87 27.35 -15.27
C ASP A 300 7.20 27.00 -14.56
N TYR A 301 7.53 27.72 -13.48
CA TYR A 301 8.71 27.43 -12.64
C TYR A 301 8.60 26.07 -11.97
N ARG A 302 7.43 25.74 -11.40
CA ARG A 302 7.17 24.42 -10.81
C ARG A 302 7.40 23.30 -11.83
N ARG A 303 6.86 23.45 -13.04
CA ARG A 303 7.07 22.48 -14.13
C ARG A 303 8.54 22.36 -14.50
N PHE A 304 9.24 23.50 -14.63
CA PHE A 304 10.68 23.52 -14.91
C PHE A 304 11.48 22.79 -13.82
N LYS A 305 11.25 23.11 -12.55
CA LYS A 305 11.97 22.47 -11.42
C LYS A 305 11.69 20.99 -11.32
N VAL A 306 10.44 20.55 -11.48
CA VAL A 306 10.09 19.13 -11.51
C VAL A 306 10.82 18.40 -12.63
N GLN A 307 10.85 18.98 -13.83
CA GLN A 307 11.56 18.39 -14.96
C GLN A 307 13.07 18.28 -14.69
N SER A 308 13.69 19.36 -14.19
CA SER A 308 15.12 19.34 -13.87
C SER A 308 15.48 18.35 -12.76
N ALA A 309 14.67 18.28 -11.70
CA ALA A 309 14.88 17.33 -10.61
C ALA A 309 14.72 15.88 -11.08
N TYR A 310 13.74 15.61 -11.95
CA TYR A 310 13.59 14.30 -12.58
C TYR A 310 14.81 13.93 -13.45
N GLU A 311 15.28 14.86 -14.30
CA GLU A 311 16.47 14.66 -15.14
C GLU A 311 17.72 14.40 -14.28
N GLU A 312 17.91 15.14 -13.20
CA GLU A 312 19.01 14.94 -12.26
C GLU A 312 18.95 13.56 -11.59
N MET A 313 17.77 13.15 -11.11
CA MET A 313 17.56 11.83 -10.51
C MET A 313 17.89 10.71 -11.51
N VAL A 314 17.42 10.82 -12.76
CA VAL A 314 17.75 9.84 -13.80
C VAL A 314 19.25 9.77 -14.05
N GLN A 315 19.95 10.92 -14.10
CA GLN A 315 21.39 10.95 -14.27
C GLN A 315 22.14 10.29 -13.10
N GLN A 316 21.71 10.54 -11.86
CA GLN A 316 22.30 9.90 -10.68
C GLN A 316 22.13 8.38 -10.72
N GLU A 317 20.93 7.89 -11.06
CA GLU A 317 20.67 6.45 -11.19
C GLU A 317 21.49 5.82 -12.33
N MET A 318 21.63 6.50 -13.48
CA MET A 318 22.47 6.03 -14.59
C MET A 318 23.95 5.94 -14.20
N GLN A 319 24.46 6.91 -13.44
CA GLN A 319 25.84 6.90 -12.95
C GLN A 319 26.08 5.80 -11.92
N ALA A 320 25.10 5.55 -11.04
CA ALA A 320 25.17 4.48 -10.06
C ALA A 320 25.11 3.08 -10.69
N ALA A 321 24.40 2.95 -11.82
CA ALA A 321 24.12 1.66 -12.46
C ALA A 321 25.08 1.25 -13.60
N ASP A 322 26.24 1.92 -13.76
CA ASP A 322 27.24 1.63 -14.81
C ASP A 322 26.60 1.50 -16.21
N VAL A 323 25.75 2.45 -16.58
CA VAL A 323 24.96 2.39 -17.81
C VAL A 323 25.79 2.77 -19.04
N GLU A 324 25.95 1.82 -19.97
CA GLU A 324 26.52 2.07 -21.30
C GLU A 324 25.42 2.28 -22.36
N LEU A 325 25.51 3.37 -23.12
CA LEU A 325 24.58 3.69 -24.21
C LEU A 325 25.25 3.51 -25.58
N PHE A 326 24.54 2.87 -26.53
CA PHE A 326 25.00 2.64 -27.91
C PHE A 326 24.12 3.36 -28.95
N PRO A 327 23.99 4.70 -28.91
CA PRO A 327 23.06 5.46 -29.76
C PRO A 327 23.38 5.39 -31.26
N GLU A 328 24.63 5.13 -31.64
CA GLU A 328 25.08 4.92 -33.01
C GLU A 328 24.38 3.72 -33.69
N ARG A 329 24.00 2.70 -32.92
CA ARG A 329 23.26 1.53 -33.44
C ARG A 329 21.81 1.85 -33.81
N MET A 330 21.28 2.98 -33.33
CA MET A 330 19.90 3.42 -33.61
C MET A 330 19.79 4.28 -34.88
N LYS A 331 20.90 4.75 -35.46
CA LYS A 331 20.90 5.67 -36.62
C LYS A 331 20.77 4.96 -37.99
N GLY A 332 20.73 3.62 -38.01
CA GLY A 332 20.88 2.80 -39.22
C GLY A 332 19.66 2.66 -40.15
N GLU A 333 18.48 3.18 -39.81
CA GLU A 333 17.26 2.93 -40.61
C GLU A 333 16.74 4.16 -41.39
N ALA A 334 17.22 5.37 -41.10
CA ALA A 334 16.69 6.60 -41.72
C ALA A 334 17.25 6.91 -43.12
N GLN A 335 18.18 6.12 -43.66
CA GLN A 335 18.88 6.42 -44.93
C GLN A 335 18.64 5.41 -46.07
N ALA A 336 17.71 4.45 -45.91
CA ALA A 336 17.47 3.42 -46.94
C ALA A 336 16.31 3.72 -47.93
N ASN A 337 15.58 4.83 -47.77
CA ASN A 337 14.48 5.23 -48.67
C ASN A 337 14.60 6.71 -49.12
N GLY A 338 15.75 7.07 -49.69
CA GLY A 338 16.00 8.38 -50.31
C GLY A 338 16.29 8.23 -51.80
#